data_AF-A0A329REU4-F1
#
_entry.id   AF-A0A329REU4-F1
#
_cell.length_a   1.000
_cell.length_b   1.000
_cell.length_c   1.000
_cell.angle_alpha   90.00
_cell.angle_beta   90.00
_cell.angle_gamma   90.00
#
_symmetry.space_group_name_H-M   'P 1'
#
loop_
_entity.id
_entity.type
_entity.pdbx_description
1 polymer ?
#
loop_
_entity_poly.entity_id
_entity_poly.type
_entity_poly.pdbx_seq_one_letter_code
_entity_poly.pdbx_strand_id
1 'polypeptide(L)'
;MSLVPTDAEFIKYGLNILKENHHQEARLREIKMKKLQLGLYDNPVPGQQYVLMVGNEKDEEIALEVTRESSVVLKNYDDVLPLSKSTSVFLTGHTADNIGYQCGGWTFTWQGHSSNEMFQHGISVRQGLENLVGNESFAYFKELLVNSSVSDAALTKAVELASQHEYTVMRVQLCREARRYRKPCSAGGPTRVRGSAGCDGNKDYRGPL
;
A
#
# COMPACT_ATOMS: atom_id res chain seq x y z
N MET A 1 22.94 18.29 -5.97
CA MET A 1 21.62 18.95 -5.86
C MET A 1 21.13 18.76 -4.43
N SER A 2 20.68 19.83 -3.77
CA SER A 2 20.08 19.74 -2.44
C SER A 2 18.57 19.92 -2.58
N LEU A 3 17.77 19.04 -1.97
CA LEU A 3 16.31 19.12 -1.95
C LEU A 3 15.87 19.90 -0.71
N VAL A 4 16.03 21.22 -0.74
CA VAL A 4 15.50 22.12 0.29
C VAL A 4 14.21 22.73 -0.24
N PRO A 5 13.03 22.22 0.16
CA PRO A 5 11.76 22.59 -0.47
C PRO A 5 11.16 23.89 0.09
N THR A 6 11.64 24.38 1.23
CA THR A 6 10.97 25.45 2.00
C THR A 6 11.83 26.66 2.30
N ASP A 7 13.16 26.56 2.13
CA ASP A 7 14.09 27.61 2.56
C ASP A 7 15.02 28.03 1.40
N ALA A 8 14.80 29.25 0.92
CA ALA A 8 15.61 29.85 -0.14
C ALA A 8 16.97 30.38 0.37
N GLU A 9 17.16 30.55 1.70
CA GLU A 9 18.44 30.98 2.27
C GLU A 9 19.55 29.95 2.00
N PHE A 10 19.20 28.69 1.70
CA PHE A 10 20.12 27.69 1.18
C PHE A 10 21.00 28.23 0.03
N ILE A 11 20.42 29.04 -0.87
CA ILE A 11 21.15 29.66 -1.98
C ILE A 11 22.21 30.63 -1.47
N LYS A 12 21.85 31.48 -0.50
CA LYS A 12 22.75 32.47 0.10
C LYS A 12 23.92 31.81 0.83
N TYR A 13 23.65 30.75 1.59
CA TYR A 13 24.70 29.97 2.24
C TYR A 13 25.62 29.30 1.21
N GLY A 14 25.06 28.72 0.15
CA GLY A 14 25.83 28.14 -0.95
C GLY A 14 26.74 29.16 -1.63
N LEU A 15 26.24 30.36 -1.90
CA LEU A 15 27.03 31.45 -2.50
C LEU A 15 28.15 31.92 -1.57
N ASN A 16 27.91 32.02 -0.26
CA ASN A 16 28.93 32.38 0.71
C ASN A 16 30.06 31.34 0.77
N ILE A 17 29.72 30.05 0.79
CA ILE A 17 30.72 28.96 0.77
C ILE A 17 31.55 28.99 -0.51
N LEU A 18 30.93 29.28 -1.65
CA LEU A 18 31.65 29.38 -2.94
C LEU A 18 32.64 30.54 -2.99
N LYS A 19 32.39 31.65 -2.29
CA LYS A 19 33.36 32.76 -2.16
C LYS A 19 34.64 32.32 -1.45
N GLU A 20 34.54 31.38 -0.51
CA GLU A 20 35.70 30.84 0.22
C GLU A 20 36.31 29.62 -0.50
N ASN A 21 35.56 28.98 -1.41
CA ASN A 21 35.92 27.71 -2.04
C ASN A 21 35.68 27.71 -3.56
N HIS A 22 36.29 28.65 -4.28
CA HIS A 22 36.08 28.86 -5.72
C HIS A 22 36.27 27.60 -6.59
N HIS A 23 37.16 26.68 -6.21
CA HIS A 23 37.38 25.42 -6.93
C HIS A 23 36.13 24.52 -7.01
N GLN A 24 35.14 24.72 -6.14
CA GLN A 24 33.89 23.95 -6.15
C GLN A 24 32.88 24.41 -7.20
N GLU A 25 33.11 25.56 -7.87
CA GLU A 25 32.23 26.09 -8.91
C GLU A 25 32.06 25.11 -10.09
N ALA A 26 33.07 24.27 -10.36
CA ALA A 26 33.00 23.21 -11.36
C ALA A 26 31.79 22.27 -11.16
N ARG A 27 31.36 22.04 -9.91
CA ARG A 27 30.19 21.19 -9.60
C ARG A 27 28.86 21.80 -10.06
N LEU A 28 28.78 23.13 -10.20
CA LEU A 28 27.59 23.80 -10.77
C LEU A 28 27.45 23.54 -12.27
N ARG A 29 28.56 23.25 -12.96
CA ARG A 29 28.57 22.95 -14.39
C ARG A 29 27.89 21.62 -14.68
N GLU A 30 28.02 20.63 -13.79
CA GLU A 30 27.40 19.30 -13.95
C GLU A 30 25.88 19.37 -14.16
N ILE A 31 25.19 20.19 -13.36
CA ILE A 31 23.73 20.36 -13.46
C ILE A 31 23.35 21.04 -14.79
N LYS A 32 24.10 22.07 -15.20
CA LYS A 32 23.85 22.76 -16.48
C LYS A 32 24.10 21.81 -17.66
N MET A 33 25.19 21.06 -17.64
CA MET A 33 25.52 20.07 -18.67
C MET A 33 24.45 18.98 -18.75
N LYS A 34 23.93 18.51 -17.61
CA LYS A 34 22.84 17.53 -17.61
C LYS A 34 21.55 18.08 -18.24
N LYS A 35 21.21 19.34 -17.99
CA LYS A 35 20.04 20.00 -18.62
C LYS A 35 20.21 20.16 -20.14
N LEU A 36 21.43 20.48 -20.60
CA LEU A 36 21.76 20.52 -22.03
C LEU A 36 21.68 19.13 -22.68
N GLN A 37 22.24 18.10 -22.03
CA GLN A 37 22.16 16.70 -22.51
C GLN A 37 20.71 16.19 -22.61
N LEU A 38 19.83 16.64 -21.72
CA LEU A 38 18.40 16.33 -21.76
C LEU A 38 17.62 17.20 -22.76
N GLY A 39 18.26 18.14 -23.45
CA GLY A 39 17.62 19.03 -24.43
C GLY A 39 16.62 20.02 -23.84
N LEU A 40 16.67 20.26 -22.52
CA LEU A 40 15.64 21.05 -21.81
C LEU A 40 15.66 22.55 -22.14
N TYR A 41 16.72 23.05 -22.79
CA TYR A 41 16.78 24.44 -23.26
C TYR A 41 16.00 24.64 -24.55
N ASP A 42 15.96 23.62 -25.41
CA ASP A 42 15.24 23.66 -26.69
C ASP A 42 13.80 23.16 -26.53
N ASN A 43 13.60 22.14 -25.69
CA ASN A 43 12.29 21.58 -25.37
C ASN A 43 12.10 21.55 -23.84
N PRO A 44 11.48 22.59 -23.25
CA PRO A 44 11.37 22.72 -21.80
C PRO A 44 10.36 21.77 -21.15
N VAL A 45 9.42 21.19 -21.92
CA VAL A 45 8.37 20.28 -21.42
C VAL A 45 8.29 19.04 -22.33
N PRO A 46 9.32 18.19 -22.33
CA PRO A 46 9.31 17.00 -23.16
C PRO A 46 8.18 16.06 -22.74
N GLY A 47 7.40 15.61 -23.71
CA GLY A 47 6.34 14.61 -23.52
C GLY A 47 4.95 15.15 -23.25
N GLN A 48 4.73 16.47 -23.35
CA GLN A 48 3.40 17.08 -23.27
C GLN A 48 2.38 16.45 -24.24
N GLN A 49 2.83 15.99 -25.41
CA GLN A 49 1.98 15.31 -26.39
C GLN A 49 1.48 13.92 -25.96
N TYR A 50 2.13 13.29 -24.97
CA TYR A 50 1.80 11.94 -24.49
C TYR A 50 0.81 11.94 -23.33
N VAL A 51 0.38 13.11 -22.84
CA VAL A 51 -0.53 13.20 -21.68
C VAL A 51 -1.82 12.42 -21.90
N LEU A 52 -2.37 12.45 -23.13
CA LEU A 52 -3.58 11.71 -23.48
C LEU A 52 -3.38 10.19 -23.60
N MET A 53 -2.13 9.72 -23.62
CA MET A 53 -1.82 8.29 -23.67
C MET A 53 -1.66 7.67 -22.28
N VAL A 54 -1.57 8.46 -21.21
CA VAL A 54 -1.35 7.94 -19.86
C VAL A 54 -2.58 7.16 -19.39
N GLY A 55 -2.38 5.91 -18.96
CA GLY A 55 -3.47 5.06 -18.45
C GLY A 55 -4.34 4.50 -19.56
N ASN A 56 -3.78 4.28 -20.74
CA ASN A 56 -4.46 3.60 -21.83
C ASN A 56 -4.58 2.08 -21.55
N GLU A 57 -5.36 1.37 -22.36
CA GLU A 57 -5.59 -0.09 -22.21
C GLU A 57 -4.29 -0.91 -22.18
N LYS A 58 -3.25 -0.49 -22.90
CA LYS A 58 -1.95 -1.17 -22.91
C LYS A 58 -1.20 -0.97 -21.59
N ASP A 59 -1.30 0.20 -20.97
CA ASP A 59 -0.74 0.45 -19.63
C ASP A 59 -1.44 -0.43 -18.60
N GLU A 60 -2.77 -0.60 -18.70
CA GLU A 60 -3.56 -1.48 -17.84
C GLU A 60 -3.16 -2.96 -18.01
N GLU A 61 -2.99 -3.42 -19.25
CA GLU A 61 -2.58 -4.79 -19.57
C GLU A 61 -1.21 -5.12 -18.96
N ILE A 62 -0.23 -4.22 -19.14
CA ILE A 62 1.11 -4.38 -18.57
C ILE A 62 1.04 -4.35 -17.03
N ALA A 63 0.26 -3.44 -16.44
CA ALA A 63 0.11 -3.39 -14.99
C ALA A 63 -0.50 -4.69 -14.43
N LEU A 64 -1.45 -5.30 -15.15
CA LEU A 64 -2.05 -6.58 -14.79
C LEU A 64 -1.04 -7.73 -14.91
N GLU A 65 -0.25 -7.78 -15.97
CA GLU A 65 0.82 -8.77 -16.16
C GLU A 65 1.84 -8.72 -15.02
N VAL A 66 2.40 -7.54 -14.75
CA VAL A 66 3.35 -7.34 -13.65
C VAL A 66 2.74 -7.68 -12.29
N THR A 67 1.46 -7.37 -12.08
CA THR A 67 0.76 -7.73 -10.84
C THR A 67 0.68 -9.25 -10.65
N ARG A 68 0.39 -10.00 -11.73
CA ARG A 68 0.35 -11.48 -11.71
C ARG A 68 1.71 -12.07 -11.35
N GLU A 69 2.80 -11.51 -11.88
CA GLU A 69 4.16 -11.96 -11.58
C GLU A 69 4.63 -11.56 -10.18
N SER A 70 4.17 -10.42 -9.66
CA SER A 70 4.56 -9.91 -8.34
C SER A 70 3.92 -10.67 -7.16
N SER A 71 2.89 -11.48 -7.43
CA SER A 71 2.13 -12.22 -6.42
C SER A 71 2.85 -13.51 -6.03
N VAL A 72 3.16 -13.67 -4.74
CA VAL A 72 3.90 -14.83 -4.22
C VAL A 72 3.00 -15.72 -3.38
N VAL A 73 2.89 -17.00 -3.76
CA VAL A 73 2.22 -18.02 -2.96
C VAL A 73 3.19 -18.52 -1.88
N LEU A 74 2.93 -18.15 -0.63
CA LEU A 74 3.78 -18.54 0.51
C LEU A 74 3.46 -19.95 1.03
N LYS A 75 2.22 -20.40 0.85
CA LYS A 75 1.74 -21.69 1.34
C LYS A 75 0.60 -22.17 0.45
N ASN A 76 0.69 -23.42 0.02
CA ASN A 76 -0.38 -24.16 -0.64
C ASN A 76 -0.43 -25.55 0.00
N TYR A 77 -1.40 -25.80 0.88
CA TYR A 77 -1.60 -27.13 1.46
C TYR A 77 -2.60 -27.90 0.62
N ASP A 78 -2.38 -29.21 0.49
CA ASP A 78 -3.25 -30.15 -0.24
C ASP A 78 -3.60 -29.67 -1.66
N ASP A 79 -2.70 -28.90 -2.28
CA ASP A 79 -2.87 -28.31 -3.61
C ASP A 79 -4.21 -27.58 -3.82
N VAL A 80 -4.70 -26.91 -2.77
CA VAL A 80 -5.98 -26.15 -2.80
C VAL A 80 -6.00 -25.09 -3.90
N LEU A 81 -4.86 -24.46 -4.20
CA LEU A 81 -4.74 -23.51 -5.30
C LEU A 81 -4.25 -24.21 -6.58
N PRO A 82 -4.81 -23.88 -7.76
CA PRO A 82 -5.82 -22.83 -8.01
C PRO A 82 -7.27 -23.28 -7.72
N LEU A 83 -8.10 -22.35 -7.26
CA LEU A 83 -9.54 -22.58 -7.07
C LEU A 83 -10.24 -22.75 -8.43
N SER A 84 -11.23 -23.64 -8.48
CA SER A 84 -12.11 -23.75 -9.66
C SER A 84 -13.02 -22.53 -9.77
N LYS A 85 -13.32 -22.09 -10.99
CA LYS A 85 -14.20 -20.93 -11.23
C LYS A 85 -15.66 -21.18 -10.84
N SER A 86 -16.06 -22.44 -10.69
CA SER A 86 -17.42 -22.83 -10.33
C SER A 86 -17.64 -22.98 -8.82
N THR A 87 -16.63 -22.66 -8.01
CA THR A 87 -16.69 -22.86 -6.55
C THR A 87 -17.40 -21.70 -5.88
N SER A 88 -18.04 -22.01 -4.75
CA SER A 88 -18.65 -20.99 -3.89
C SER A 88 -17.61 -20.36 -2.97
N VAL A 89 -17.49 -19.02 -2.99
CA VAL A 89 -16.46 -18.27 -2.25
C VAL A 89 -17.07 -17.25 -1.30
N PHE A 90 -16.71 -17.35 -0.03
CA PHE A 90 -16.94 -16.31 0.98
C PHE A 90 -15.70 -15.43 1.12
N LEU A 91 -15.82 -14.13 0.82
CA LEU A 91 -14.76 -13.15 1.02
C LEU A 91 -14.99 -12.37 2.33
N THR A 92 -13.95 -12.27 3.15
CA THR A 92 -13.94 -11.42 4.34
C THR A 92 -12.67 -10.60 4.44
N GLY A 93 -12.74 -9.50 5.21
CA GLY A 93 -11.61 -8.63 5.47
C GLY A 93 -11.90 -7.14 5.24
N HIS A 94 -11.36 -6.33 6.13
CA HIS A 94 -11.62 -4.88 6.20
C HIS A 94 -11.12 -4.10 4.97
N THR A 95 -10.10 -4.61 4.29
CA THR A 95 -9.53 -3.99 3.08
C THR A 95 -10.00 -4.63 1.78
N ALA A 96 -10.80 -5.70 1.82
CA ALA A 96 -11.18 -6.50 0.65
C ALA A 96 -11.74 -5.65 -0.49
N ASP A 97 -12.55 -4.65 -0.17
CA ASP A 97 -13.17 -3.74 -1.12
C ASP A 97 -12.60 -2.31 -1.09
N ASN A 98 -11.28 -2.18 -0.96
CA ASN A 98 -10.62 -0.88 -0.92
C ASN A 98 -9.38 -0.85 -1.82
N ILE A 99 -9.46 -0.08 -2.90
CA ILE A 99 -8.39 0.11 -3.89
C ILE A 99 -7.31 1.02 -3.33
N GLY A 100 -7.67 2.08 -2.60
CA GLY A 100 -6.69 2.95 -1.96
C GLY A 100 -5.75 2.20 -1.01
N TYR A 101 -6.30 1.27 -0.21
CA TYR A 101 -5.50 0.37 0.62
C TYR A 101 -4.71 -0.70 -0.16
N GLN A 102 -5.14 -1.04 -1.39
CA GLN A 102 -4.41 -1.92 -2.28
C GLN A 102 -3.16 -1.24 -2.84
N CYS A 103 -3.28 0.03 -3.24
CA CYS A 103 -2.18 0.81 -3.78
C CYS A 103 -1.22 1.31 -2.68
N GLY A 104 -1.75 1.66 -1.51
CA GLY A 104 -0.95 2.13 -0.38
C GLY A 104 -0.45 3.57 -0.54
N GLY A 105 0.63 3.90 0.18
CA GLY A 105 1.26 5.22 0.14
C GLY A 105 1.86 5.55 -1.22
N TRP A 106 2.18 6.83 -1.45
CA TRP A 106 2.72 7.35 -2.72
C TRP A 106 1.79 7.19 -3.93
N THR A 107 0.54 6.80 -3.73
CA THR A 107 -0.47 6.77 -4.79
C THR A 107 -1.47 7.90 -4.57
N PHE A 108 -1.52 8.86 -5.50
CA PHE A 108 -2.15 10.18 -5.41
C PHE A 108 -1.59 11.10 -4.31
N THR A 109 -1.51 10.62 -3.07
CA THR A 109 -0.93 11.36 -1.94
C THR A 109 0.23 10.58 -1.33
N TRP A 110 1.07 11.28 -0.56
CA TRP A 110 2.17 10.66 0.15
C TRP A 110 1.72 9.52 1.08
N GLN A 111 0.62 9.71 1.81
CA GLN A 111 0.09 8.70 2.74
C GLN A 111 -0.86 7.69 2.08
N GLY A 112 -1.22 7.91 0.81
CA GLY A 112 -2.22 7.12 0.10
C GLY A 112 -3.64 7.65 0.29
N HIS A 113 -4.63 6.83 -0.05
CA HIS A 113 -6.05 7.16 0.10
C HIS A 113 -6.81 5.95 0.65
N SER A 114 -7.95 6.19 1.31
CA SER A 114 -8.80 5.12 1.89
C SER A 114 -10.15 4.99 1.18
N SER A 115 -10.31 5.60 0.00
CA SER A 115 -11.51 5.49 -0.84
C SER A 115 -11.18 4.92 -2.22
N ASN A 116 -12.23 4.50 -2.93
CA ASN A 116 -12.14 3.98 -4.30
C ASN A 116 -12.37 5.06 -5.37
N GLU A 117 -12.92 6.21 -5.01
CA GLU A 117 -13.38 7.25 -5.96
C GLU A 117 -12.28 7.79 -6.87
N MET A 118 -11.05 7.86 -6.37
CA MET A 118 -9.89 8.37 -7.11
C MET A 118 -9.33 7.35 -8.11
N PHE A 119 -9.80 6.10 -8.08
CA PHE A 119 -9.21 4.97 -8.81
C PHE A 119 -10.15 4.49 -9.91
N GLN A 120 -10.26 5.26 -10.99
CA GLN A 120 -11.21 5.00 -12.09
C GLN A 120 -10.99 3.64 -12.78
N HIS A 121 -9.73 3.20 -12.88
CA HIS A 121 -9.32 1.94 -13.50
C HIS A 121 -9.07 0.81 -12.48
N GLY A 122 -9.26 1.10 -11.19
CA GLY A 122 -8.91 0.16 -10.14
C GLY A 122 -9.95 -0.95 -9.97
N ILE A 123 -9.48 -2.18 -9.79
CA ILE A 123 -10.32 -3.34 -9.45
C ILE A 123 -9.95 -3.78 -8.04
N SER A 124 -10.92 -3.73 -7.13
CA SER A 124 -10.73 -4.23 -5.76
C SER A 124 -10.66 -5.77 -5.75
N VAL A 125 -10.07 -6.36 -4.71
CA VAL A 125 -10.07 -7.84 -4.54
C VAL A 125 -11.50 -8.39 -4.51
N ARG A 126 -12.45 -7.65 -3.90
CA ARG A 126 -13.87 -8.01 -3.92
C ARG A 126 -14.40 -8.08 -5.35
N GLN A 127 -14.23 -7.00 -6.12
CA GLN A 127 -14.70 -6.93 -7.50
C GLN A 127 -14.03 -7.98 -8.39
N GLY A 128 -12.72 -8.20 -8.24
CA GLY A 128 -11.97 -9.18 -9.02
C GLY A 128 -12.45 -10.62 -8.78
N LEU A 129 -12.72 -10.99 -7.51
CA LEU A 129 -13.26 -12.30 -7.18
C LEU A 129 -14.71 -12.46 -7.65
N GLU A 130 -15.56 -11.45 -7.38
CA GLU A 130 -16.96 -11.44 -7.82
C GLU A 130 -17.09 -11.59 -9.35
N ASN A 131 -16.25 -10.90 -10.12
CA ASN A 131 -16.20 -11.02 -11.58
C ASN A 131 -15.74 -12.41 -12.06
N LEU A 132 -14.97 -13.16 -11.26
CA LEU A 132 -14.44 -14.46 -11.62
C LEU A 132 -15.39 -15.63 -11.31
N VAL A 133 -16.06 -15.60 -10.15
CA VAL A 133 -16.96 -16.69 -9.70
C VAL A 133 -18.44 -16.43 -10.01
N GLY A 134 -18.82 -15.16 -10.23
CA GLY A 134 -20.20 -14.75 -10.46
C GLY A 134 -21.00 -14.52 -9.17
N ASN A 135 -22.01 -13.65 -9.25
CA ASN A 135 -22.76 -13.14 -8.10
C ASN A 135 -23.47 -14.22 -7.26
N GLU A 136 -23.92 -15.31 -7.88
CA GLU A 136 -24.68 -16.36 -7.19
C GLU A 136 -23.81 -17.23 -6.27
N SER A 137 -22.50 -17.25 -6.51
CA SER A 137 -21.53 -18.08 -5.77
C SER A 137 -20.58 -17.24 -4.90
N PHE A 138 -20.95 -15.99 -4.63
CA PHE A 138 -20.10 -15.03 -3.93
C PHE A 138 -20.84 -14.35 -2.78
N ALA A 139 -20.24 -14.39 -1.58
CA ALA A 139 -20.67 -13.57 -0.45
C ALA A 139 -19.51 -12.73 0.07
N TYR A 140 -19.80 -11.48 0.42
CA TYR A 140 -18.83 -10.56 1.01
C TYR A 140 -19.27 -10.06 2.39
N PHE A 141 -18.36 -10.11 3.36
CA PHE A 141 -18.59 -9.57 4.71
C PHE A 141 -17.39 -8.77 5.22
N LYS A 142 -17.60 -7.49 5.50
CA LYS A 142 -16.52 -6.53 5.81
C LYS A 142 -16.11 -6.48 7.29
N GLU A 143 -16.94 -6.98 8.20
CA GLU A 143 -17.04 -6.52 9.61
C GLU A 143 -15.85 -6.86 10.54
N LEU A 144 -14.69 -7.22 9.98
CA LEU A 144 -13.43 -7.14 10.71
C LEU A 144 -13.03 -5.66 10.86
N LEU A 145 -12.83 -5.17 12.09
CA LEU A 145 -12.29 -3.83 12.28
C LEU A 145 -10.76 -3.83 12.17
N VAL A 146 -10.22 -2.70 11.73
CA VAL A 146 -8.77 -2.48 11.51
C VAL A 146 -7.95 -2.75 12.79
N ASN A 147 -8.53 -2.52 13.96
CA ASN A 147 -7.93 -2.75 15.28
C ASN A 147 -8.02 -4.22 15.74
N SER A 148 -8.44 -5.15 14.87
CA SER A 148 -8.66 -6.56 15.18
C SER A 148 -9.77 -6.84 16.20
N SER A 149 -10.60 -5.85 16.57
CA SER A 149 -11.80 -6.13 17.35
C SER A 149 -12.93 -6.58 16.42
N VAL A 150 -13.55 -7.71 16.76
CA VAL A 150 -14.74 -8.23 16.09
C VAL A 150 -15.78 -8.43 17.18
N SER A 151 -17.02 -8.01 16.94
CA SER A 151 -18.10 -8.30 17.89
C SER A 151 -18.47 -9.79 17.78
N ASP A 152 -18.90 -10.41 18.88
CA ASP A 152 -19.31 -11.83 18.85
C ASP A 152 -20.43 -12.08 17.82
N ALA A 153 -21.31 -11.10 17.62
CA ALA A 153 -22.36 -11.15 16.60
C ALA A 153 -21.78 -11.15 15.17
N ALA A 154 -20.80 -10.28 14.88
CA ALA A 154 -20.14 -10.23 13.58
C ALA A 154 -19.34 -11.50 13.31
N LEU A 155 -18.68 -12.06 14.34
CA LEU A 155 -17.96 -13.32 14.22
C LEU A 155 -18.93 -14.48 13.94
N THR A 156 -20.04 -14.55 14.66
CA THR A 156 -21.08 -15.58 14.44
C THR A 156 -21.61 -15.52 13.02
N LYS A 157 -21.92 -14.32 12.52
CA LYS A 157 -22.38 -14.10 11.15
C LYS A 157 -21.33 -14.47 10.11
N ALA A 158 -20.06 -14.14 10.35
CA ALA A 158 -18.97 -14.52 9.45
C ALA A 158 -18.80 -16.05 9.37
N VAL A 159 -18.91 -16.75 10.49
CA VAL A 159 -18.84 -18.22 10.56
C VAL A 159 -20.05 -18.86 9.86
N GLU A 160 -21.24 -18.28 10.02
CA GLU A 160 -22.45 -18.72 9.31
C GLU A 160 -22.31 -18.57 7.79
N LEU A 161 -21.81 -17.43 7.31
CA LEU A 161 -21.58 -17.22 5.88
C LEU A 161 -20.46 -18.14 5.36
N ALA A 162 -19.40 -18.33 6.13
CA ALA A 162 -18.30 -19.22 5.76
C ALA A 162 -18.76 -20.68 5.63
N SER A 163 -19.71 -21.15 6.45
CA SER A 163 -20.20 -22.53 6.39
C SER A 163 -21.13 -22.81 5.20
N GLN A 164 -21.66 -21.76 4.58
CA GLN A 164 -22.49 -21.85 3.36
C GLN A 164 -21.67 -21.89 2.07
N HIS A 165 -20.36 -21.63 2.16
CA HIS A 165 -19.47 -21.54 0.99
C HIS A 165 -18.39 -22.62 1.06
N GLU A 166 -17.89 -23.01 -0.11
CA GLU A 166 -16.86 -24.06 -0.23
C GLU A 166 -15.50 -23.53 0.23
N TYR A 167 -15.19 -22.28 -0.11
CA TYR A 167 -13.93 -21.63 0.24
C TYR A 167 -14.16 -20.31 0.96
N THR A 168 -13.30 -20.02 1.94
CA THR A 168 -13.22 -18.70 2.58
C THR A 168 -11.92 -18.02 2.20
N VAL A 169 -12.00 -16.84 1.60
CA VAL A 169 -10.87 -15.96 1.29
C VAL A 169 -10.86 -14.82 2.30
N MET A 170 -9.73 -14.63 2.99
CA MET A 170 -9.57 -13.55 3.97
C MET A 170 -8.48 -12.59 3.53
N ARG A 171 -8.85 -11.33 3.23
CA ARG A 171 -7.87 -10.26 2.95
C ARG A 171 -7.54 -9.51 4.22
N VAL A 172 -6.26 -9.54 4.59
CA VAL A 172 -5.72 -8.77 5.72
C VAL A 172 -4.62 -7.87 5.20
N GLN A 173 -4.65 -6.60 5.61
CA GLN A 173 -3.60 -5.63 5.31
C GLN A 173 -3.32 -4.84 6.58
N LEU A 174 -2.05 -4.48 6.79
CA LEU A 174 -1.66 -3.62 7.90
C LEU A 174 -2.04 -2.17 7.56
N CYS A 175 -3.08 -1.65 8.19
CA CYS A 175 -3.41 -0.23 8.07
C CYS A 175 -2.56 0.57 9.07
N ARG A 176 -1.52 1.25 8.60
CA ARG A 176 -0.62 2.04 9.46
C ARG A 176 -1.31 3.25 10.13
N GLU A 177 -2.48 3.69 9.63
CA GLU A 177 -3.29 4.71 10.29
C GLU A 177 -3.69 4.32 11.72
N ALA A 178 -3.92 3.02 11.98
CA ALA A 178 -4.36 2.53 13.28
C ALA A 178 -3.30 2.64 14.40
N ARG A 179 -2.00 2.82 14.07
CA ARG A 179 -0.95 3.00 15.08
C ARG A 179 -0.91 4.40 15.69
N ARG A 180 -1.47 5.42 15.04
CA ARG A 180 -1.44 6.80 15.56
C ARG A 180 -2.48 7.08 16.66
N TYR A 181 -3.44 6.17 16.87
CA TYR A 181 -4.53 6.33 17.86
C TYR A 181 -4.45 5.41 19.08
N ARG A 182 -3.31 4.77 19.37
CA ARG A 182 -3.08 4.24 20.72
C ARG A 182 -2.75 5.41 21.65
N LYS A 183 -3.78 5.96 22.32
CA LYS A 183 -3.54 6.70 23.56
C LYS A 183 -2.70 5.80 24.48
N PRO A 184 -1.60 6.29 25.08
CA PRO A 184 -0.90 5.50 26.08
C PRO A 184 -1.90 5.18 27.19
N CYS A 185 -2.08 3.89 27.48
CA CYS A 185 -2.84 3.45 28.64
C CYS A 185 -2.20 4.11 29.86
N SER A 186 -2.90 5.07 30.45
CA SER A 186 -2.57 5.63 31.75
C SER A 186 -2.60 4.48 32.76
N ALA A 187 -1.45 4.16 33.33
CA ALA A 187 -1.31 3.18 34.39
C ALA A 187 -2.17 3.60 35.60
N GLY A 188 -3.14 2.77 35.97
CA GLY A 188 -3.99 3.03 37.12
C GLY A 188 -4.85 1.82 37.52
N GLY A 189 -4.32 0.98 38.41
CA GLY A 189 -5.12 0.12 39.31
C GLY A 189 -5.46 -1.30 38.84
N PRO A 190 -5.48 -2.30 39.73
CA PRO A 190 -5.43 -3.71 39.35
C PRO A 190 -6.82 -4.30 39.14
N THR A 191 -7.05 -4.98 38.02
CA THR A 191 -8.10 -5.99 37.94
C THR A 191 -7.57 -7.24 37.25
N ARG A 192 -7.66 -8.34 38.00
CA ARG A 192 -7.19 -9.68 37.71
C ARG A 192 -8.00 -10.28 36.56
N VAL A 193 -7.37 -10.66 35.45
CA VAL A 193 -7.74 -11.86 34.66
C VAL A 193 -6.46 -12.48 34.10
N ARG A 194 -6.21 -13.74 34.48
CA ARG A 194 -5.16 -14.60 33.92
C ARG A 194 -5.67 -15.21 32.60
N GLY A 195 -4.82 -15.19 31.59
CA GLY A 195 -5.01 -15.86 30.31
C GLY A 195 -3.90 -15.44 29.35
N SER A 196 -2.76 -16.11 29.46
CA SER A 196 -1.45 -15.75 28.92
C SER A 196 -1.30 -16.01 27.41
N ALA A 197 -0.92 -14.98 26.67
CA ALA A 197 0.15 -15.06 25.67
C ALA A 197 1.00 -13.80 25.86
N GLY A 198 2.14 -13.98 26.53
CA GLY A 198 2.99 -12.90 27.03
C GLY A 198 3.63 -12.09 25.91
N CYS A 199 3.62 -10.78 26.11
CA CYS A 199 4.60 -9.87 25.55
C CYS A 199 5.97 -10.21 26.14
N ASP A 200 6.81 -10.97 25.43
CA ASP A 200 8.23 -11.03 25.76
C ASP A 200 8.96 -9.89 25.08
N GLY A 201 9.62 -9.09 25.91
CA GLY A 201 10.35 -7.90 25.53
C GLY A 201 11.60 -8.22 24.70
N ASN A 202 11.94 -7.25 23.85
CA ASN A 202 13.28 -6.83 23.49
C ASN A 202 14.41 -7.87 23.67
N LYS A 203 14.67 -8.66 22.64
CA LYS A 203 15.98 -9.29 22.44
C LYS A 203 16.66 -8.62 21.25
N ASP A 204 17.61 -7.74 21.58
CA ASP A 204 18.66 -7.27 20.69
C ASP A 204 19.38 -8.48 20.07
N TYR A 205 19.24 -8.68 18.76
CA TYR A 205 20.10 -9.57 18.00
C TYR A 205 21.23 -8.75 17.40
N ARG A 206 22.33 -8.57 18.15
CA ARG A 206 23.65 -8.32 17.56
C ARG A 206 24.37 -9.67 17.46
N GLY A 207 24.45 -10.21 16.24
CA GLY A 207 25.35 -11.32 15.94
C GLY A 207 26.78 -10.80 15.72
N PRO A 208 27.81 -11.63 15.98
CA PRO A 208 29.20 -11.26 15.76
C PRO A 208 29.60 -11.47 14.30
N LEU A 209 30.16 -10.44 13.67
CA LEU A 209 31.22 -10.49 12.65
C LEU A 209 32.07 -9.22 12.79
#